data_AF-A0A661FSG6-F1
#
_entry.id   AF-A0A661FSG6-F1
#
_cell.length_a   1.000
_cell.length_b   1.000
_cell.length_c   1.000
_cell.angle_alpha   90.00
_cell.angle_beta   90.00
_cell.angle_gamma   90.00
#
_symmetry.space_group_name_H-M   'P 1'
#
loop_
_entity.id
_entity.type
_entity.pdbx_description
1 polymer ?
#
loop_
_entity_poly.entity_id
_entity_poly.type
_entity_poly.pdbx_seq_one_letter_code
_entity_poly.pdbx_strand_id
1 'polypeptide(L)' 'SHEMIFWHAATLAAGGRVDESLPLFSKAFAMWPLWRELVQRLPAAGLLPDDPAVMEKILAVD' A
#
# COMPACT_ATOMS: atom_id res chain seq x y z
N SER A 1 -14.63 -1.62 -6.54
CA SER A 1 -13.84 -0.40 -6.75
C SER A 1 -12.39 -0.67 -6.38
N HIS A 2 -11.42 -0.31 -7.23
CA HIS A 2 -9.99 -0.44 -6.94
C HIS A 2 -9.53 0.53 -5.83
N GLU A 3 -10.21 1.67 -5.67
CA GLU A 3 -9.92 2.66 -4.62
C GLU A 3 -10.21 2.11 -3.22
N MET A 4 -11.37 1.48 -3.02
CA MET A 4 -11.74 0.93 -1.70
C MET A 4 -10.73 -0.10 -1.20
N ILE A 5 -10.22 -0.94 -2.11
CA ILE A 5 -9.24 -1.98 -1.77
C ILE A 5 -7.89 -1.33 -1.45
N PHE A 6 -7.46 -0.37 -2.26
CA PHE A 6 -6.22 0.37 -2.05
C PHE A 6 -6.22 1.11 -0.70
N TRP A 7 -7.27 1.87 -0.42
CA TRP A 7 -7.34 2.64 0.83
C TRP A 7 -7.48 1.74 2.06
N HIS A 8 -8.16 0.60 1.96
CA HIS A 8 -8.17 -0.40 3.04
C HIS A 8 -6.75 -0.94 3.31
N ALA A 9 -6.00 -1.30 2.27
CA ALA A 9 -4.61 -1.73 2.41
C ALA A 9 -3.74 -0.64 3.06
N ALA A 10 -3.87 0.60 2.60
CA ALA A 10 -3.14 1.75 3.15
C ALA A 10 -3.45 1.98 4.64
N THR A 11 -4.73 1.91 5.05
CA THR A 11 -5.12 2.04 6.46
C THR A 11 -4.54 0.91 7.33
N LEU A 12 -4.52 -0.33 6.84
CA LEU A 12 -3.90 -1.45 7.57
C LEU A 12 -2.40 -1.24 7.75
N ALA A 13 -1.69 -0.88 6.68
CA ALA A 13 -0.26 -0.63 6.73
C ALA A 13 0.09 0.57 7.64
N ALA A 14 -0.69 1.66 7.58
CA ALA A 14 -0.56 2.80 8.48
C ALA A 14 -0.73 2.42 9.96
N GLY A 15 -1.62 1.45 10.25
CA GLY A 15 -1.83 0.90 11.58
C GLY A 15 -0.82 -0.19 12.00
N GLY A 16 0.25 -0.41 11.24
CA GLY A 16 1.27 -1.43 11.51
C GLY A 16 0.88 -2.87 11.13
N ARG A 17 -0.30 -3.08 10.55
CA ARG A 17 -0.78 -4.39 10.08
C ARG A 17 -0.31 -4.67 8.65
N VAL A 18 1.01 -4.60 8.45
CA VAL A 18 1.64 -4.64 7.12
C VAL A 18 1.34 -5.95 6.39
N ASP A 19 1.54 -7.10 7.03
CA ASP A 19 1.37 -8.41 6.37
C ASP A 19 -0.09 -8.64 5.92
N GLU A 20 -1.06 -8.11 6.67
CA GLU A 20 -2.49 -8.15 6.30
C GLU A 20 -2.83 -7.21 5.13
N SER A 21 -2.06 -6.13 4.94
CA SER A 21 -2.23 -5.20 3.83
C SER A 21 -1.73 -5.75 2.49
N LEU A 22 -0.71 -6.62 2.50
CA LEU A 22 -0.02 -7.10 1.29
C LEU A 22 -0.95 -7.74 0.24
N PRO A 23 -1.86 -8.70 0.59
CA PRO A 23 -2.76 -9.28 -0.40
C PRO A 23 -3.75 -8.26 -0.98
N LEU A 24 -4.09 -7.21 -0.22
CA LEU A 24 -4.96 -6.13 -0.70
C LEU A 24 -4.20 -5.17 -1.63
N PHE A 25 -2.93 -4.86 -1.33
CA PHE A 25 -2.07 -4.10 -2.23
C PHE A 25 -1.86 -4.83 -3.56
N SER A 26 -1.54 -6.12 -3.54
CA SER A 26 -1.44 -6.95 -4.75
C SER A 26 -2.71 -6.86 -5.59
N LYS A 27 -3.87 -7.08 -4.96
CA LYS A 27 -5.16 -6.96 -5.65
C LYS A 27 -5.41 -5.55 -6.21
N ALA A 28 -5.11 -4.50 -5.45
CA ALA A 28 -5.28 -3.12 -5.90
C ALA A 28 -4.36 -2.78 -7.08
N PHE A 29 -3.09 -3.22 -7.04
CA PHE A 29 -2.11 -2.99 -8.09
C PHE A 29 -2.46 -3.74 -9.38
N ALA A 30 -2.95 -4.98 -9.27
CA ALA A 30 -3.45 -5.74 -10.41
C ALA A 30 -4.68 -5.09 -11.06
N MET A 31 -5.56 -4.47 -10.26
CA MET A 31 -6.74 -3.76 -10.78
C MET A 31 -6.40 -2.38 -11.37
N TRP A 32 -5.40 -1.68 -10.82
CA TRP A 32 -5.00 -0.34 -11.25
C TRP A 32 -3.50 -0.09 -10.97
N PRO A 33 -2.60 -0.33 -11.94
CA PRO A 33 -1.15 -0.28 -11.75
C PRO A 33 -0.60 1.07 -11.25
N LEU A 34 -1.26 2.20 -11.56
CA LEU A 34 -0.84 3.52 -11.11
C LEU A 34 -0.86 3.69 -9.58
N TRP A 35 -1.51 2.79 -8.85
CA TRP A 35 -1.41 2.77 -7.39
C TRP A 35 -0.01 2.49 -6.87
N ARG A 36 0.84 1.79 -7.63
CA ARG A 36 2.26 1.61 -7.28
C ARG A 36 3.02 2.93 -7.27
N GLU A 37 2.60 3.91 -8.09
CA GLU A 37 3.17 5.25 -8.08
C GLU A 37 2.63 6.09 -6.92
N LEU A 38 1.33 6.01 -6.64
CA LEU A 38 0.73 6.78 -5.54
C LEU A 38 1.26 6.31 -4.17
N VAL A 39 1.37 5.00 -3.94
CA VAL A 39 1.74 4.44 -2.63
C VAL A 39 3.10 4.96 -2.17
N GLN A 40 4.03 5.20 -3.10
CA GLN A 40 5.36 5.77 -2.83
C GLN A 40 5.31 7.21 -2.29
N ARG A 41 4.22 7.95 -2.53
CA ARG A 41 4.05 9.33 -2.07
C ARG A 41 3.38 9.42 -0.69
N LEU A 42 2.80 8.32 -0.22
CA LEU A 42 2.04 8.31 1.04
C LEU A 42 2.90 8.53 2.30
N PRO A 43 4.14 8.03 2.40
CA PRO A 43 5.01 8.36 3.52
C PRO A 43 5.26 9.87 3.68
N ALA A 44 5.57 10.55 2.57
CA ALA A 44 5.77 12.00 2.56
C ALA A 44 4.49 12.79 2.92
N ALA A 45 3.32 12.22 2.68
CA ALA A 45 2.02 12.78 3.06
C ALA A 45 1.59 12.42 4.49
N GLY A 46 2.36 11.62 5.23
CA GLY A 46 2.02 11.13 6.56
C GLY A 46 0.89 10.09 6.58
N LEU A 47 0.60 9.47 5.44
CA LEU A 47 -0.46 8.46 5.28
C LEU A 47 0.04 7.01 5.37
N LEU A 48 1.36 6.83 5.31
CA LEU A 48 2.04 5.57 5.61
C LEU A 48 3.29 5.85 6.46
N PRO A 49 3.83 4.84 7.16
CA PRO A 49 5.10 4.98 7.87
C PRO A 49 6.23 5.33 6.88
N ASP A 50 7.11 6.25 7.26
CA ASP A 50 8.37 6.50 6.56
C ASP A 50 9.40 5.43 6.92
N ASP A 51 9.07 4.17 6.61
CA ASP A 51 9.87 2.98 6.85
C ASP A 51 10.19 2.30 5.51
N PRO A 52 11.47 2.34 5.07
CA PRO A 52 11.89 1.70 3.82
C PRO A 52 11.59 0.20 3.75
N ALA A 53 11.65 -0.54 4.86
CA ALA A 53 11.40 -1.97 4.86
C ALA A 53 9.91 -2.29 4.67
N VAL A 54 9.01 -1.44 5.19
CA VAL A 54 7.57 -1.55 4.93
C VAL A 54 7.28 -1.25 3.45
N MET A 55 7.89 -0.19 2.92
CA MET A 55 7.71 0.18 1.51
C MET A 55 8.22 -0.89 0.54
N GLU A 56 9.36 -1.51 0.84
CA GLU A 56 9.90 -2.62 0.06
C GLU A 56 8.92 -3.79 0.01
N LYS A 57 8.37 -4.20 1.17
CA LYS A 57 7.36 -5.27 1.23
C LYS A 57 6.12 -4.96 0.39
N ILE A 58 5.60 -3.73 0.50
CA ILE A 58 4.40 -3.30 -0.24
C ILE A 58 4.68 -3.30 -1.75
N LEU A 59 5.83 -2.77 -2.18
CA LEU A 59 6.16 -2.67 -3.60
C LEU A 59 6.55 -4.02 -4.24
N ALA A 60 7.01 -4.98 -3.44
CA ALA A 60 7.42 -6.31 -3.90
C ALA A 60 6.24 -7.27 -4.15
N VAL A 61 5.01 -6.93 -3.77
CA VAL A 61 3.84 -7.77 -4.09
C VAL A 61 3.58 -7.77 -5.59
N ASP A 62 3.14 -8.89 -6.16
CA ASP A 62 2.79 -9.05 -7.58
C ASP A 62 1.50 -8.31 -7.97
#